data_AF-A0A497B4S6-F1
#
_entry.id   AF-A0A497B4S6-F1
#
_cell.length_a   1.000
_cell.length_b   1.000
_cell.length_c   1.000
_cell.angle_alpha   90.00
_cell.angle_beta   90.00
_cell.angle_gamma   90.00
#
_symmetry.space_group_name_H-M   'P 1'
#
loop_
_entity.id
_entity.type
_entity.pdbx_description
1 polymer ?
#
loop_
_entity_poly.entity_id
_entity_poly.type
_entity_poly.pdbx_seq_one_letter_code
_entity_poly.pdbx_strand_id
1 'polypeptide(L)'
;MLASPPIPRADPYFIPLEPGPEPIGDLTLGLLNLEEPHPPRPLHCPAWRIGITADGLYRISYETLAAAGAPVTGTASSSLHLFWHGQELAIEMEDGGDGTLDPGDYLLFYGRKFHGSVQDQKYTDENVYWLVVDPGTPGLRMETRPVPPGGEAVRLAWYTTTVHFEENVYYWARWSTNPGTEATWFWDYISAASPTTRTYPITLTAVVTGAYTATLRVELAGRTENFHRIVLYLNGSPIGETTWMGKIGWVASSPFTSSLLTEGQNQLALGVFTDGGPQQVYLNWVKVAFRRMPEAFDDVLSLTLPFSGPVVITATGFSTSTILLYDVTDILHPVRLTGASVMPSDGSWAVAFKDDKPMGTAYFLVGEDAVREVSSLSQYCPPEDLLSPASGADEIIVAPSVFITELIPLVEHRRAQGLRVYVAKVEDLYNLFNDGIVHPEAIRSFVAYAWQNWPGPPPSFLLLVGDGHFNPKGYNPDVYGEPPPVWIPPYLQFADPWQGEVPVDSLYGDIDSDGFPEVAVGRLPVTSVEELKGVVAKILTYESRHPAEWQRRILLAADNVPDSAGDFLGIAESLARQVPTTMVTESVYINDYCGPPQNPPQPCPSATLALTTTWSEGTSLLTYV
;
A
#
# COMPACT_ATOMS: atom_id res chain seq x y z
N MET A 1 43.42 5.75 -18.14
CA MET A 1 42.91 6.71 -17.13
C MET A 1 42.30 7.88 -17.89
N LEU A 2 41.00 7.80 -18.18
CA LEU A 2 40.24 8.89 -18.77
C LEU A 2 39.40 9.49 -17.65
N ALA A 3 39.61 10.79 -17.41
CA ALA A 3 38.99 11.53 -16.32
C ALA A 3 37.48 11.69 -16.54
N SER A 4 36.70 11.53 -15.48
CA SER A 4 35.27 11.80 -15.47
C SER A 4 34.98 13.24 -15.91
N PRO A 5 33.88 13.47 -16.66
CA PRO A 5 33.50 14.82 -17.06
C PRO A 5 33.14 15.68 -15.83
N PRO A 6 33.35 17.01 -15.90
CA PRO A 6 33.05 17.90 -14.80
C PRO A 6 31.54 17.98 -14.53
N ILE A 7 31.19 17.96 -13.25
CA ILE A 7 29.83 18.17 -12.74
C ILE A 7 29.29 19.51 -13.28
N PRO A 8 28.07 19.57 -13.85
CA PRO A 8 27.45 20.81 -14.30
C PRO A 8 27.36 21.83 -13.15
N ARG A 9 27.57 23.12 -13.45
CA ARG A 9 27.34 24.19 -12.46
C ARG A 9 25.85 24.27 -12.12
N ALA A 10 25.56 24.36 -10.82
CA ALA A 10 24.22 24.63 -10.31
C ALA A 10 23.61 25.88 -10.96
N ASP A 11 22.33 25.78 -11.31
CA ASP A 11 21.52 26.88 -11.86
C ASP A 11 21.43 28.01 -10.81
N PRO A 12 21.87 29.24 -11.12
CA PRO A 12 21.79 30.38 -10.20
C PRO A 12 20.36 30.86 -9.88
N TYR A 13 19.32 30.26 -10.49
CA TYR A 13 17.91 30.53 -10.19
C TYR A 13 17.22 29.45 -9.36
N PHE A 14 17.92 28.39 -8.97
CA PHE A 14 17.41 27.42 -8.01
C PHE A 14 17.66 27.93 -6.59
N ILE A 15 16.64 28.56 -5.98
CA ILE A 15 16.59 28.79 -4.54
C ILE A 15 15.82 27.61 -3.96
N PRO A 16 16.45 26.68 -3.22
CA PRO A 16 15.69 25.72 -2.43
C PRO A 16 14.86 26.53 -1.43
N LEU A 17 13.53 26.44 -1.50
CA LEU A 17 12.70 26.85 -0.39
C LEU A 17 13.08 25.97 0.79
N GLU A 18 13.55 26.58 1.88
CA GLU A 18 13.79 25.87 3.13
C GLU A 18 12.51 25.11 3.52
N PRO A 19 12.60 23.82 3.85
CA PRO A 19 11.45 23.10 4.39
C PRO A 19 10.98 23.85 5.64
N GLY A 20 9.71 24.23 5.64
CA GLY A 20 9.08 24.79 6.83
C GLY A 20 9.20 23.81 8.00
N PRO A 21 9.19 24.31 9.26
CA PRO A 21 9.39 23.47 10.42
C PRO A 21 8.34 22.36 10.46
N GLU A 22 8.80 21.10 10.39
CA GLU A 22 7.97 19.94 10.63
C GLU A 22 7.43 19.96 12.06
N PRO A 23 6.11 19.76 12.27
CA PRO A 23 5.62 19.41 13.58
C PRO A 23 6.07 18.00 13.92
N ILE A 24 6.98 17.91 14.89
CA ILE A 24 7.40 16.70 15.59
C ILE A 24 6.18 15.91 16.07
N GLY A 25 6.12 14.61 15.76
CA GLY A 25 5.35 13.66 16.56
C GLY A 25 4.64 12.49 15.88
N ASP A 26 4.98 12.08 14.65
CA ASP A 26 4.78 10.66 14.31
C ASP A 26 5.96 9.91 14.92
N LEU A 27 5.69 9.14 15.98
CA LEU A 27 6.64 8.15 16.47
C LEU A 27 6.80 7.10 15.37
N THR A 28 7.71 7.35 14.43
CA THR A 28 8.23 6.38 13.49
C THR A 28 9.05 5.35 14.27
N LEU A 29 8.36 4.42 14.92
CA LEU A 29 8.89 3.06 15.03
C LEU A 29 9.19 2.62 13.60
N GLY A 30 10.45 2.30 13.32
CA GLY A 30 11.01 2.16 11.98
C GLY A 30 10.00 1.66 10.97
N LEU A 31 9.52 2.57 10.13
CA LEU A 31 8.89 2.21 8.87
C LEU A 31 9.82 1.18 8.24
N LEU A 32 9.29 0.04 7.81
CA LEU A 32 10.05 -0.85 6.95
C LEU A 32 10.61 0.04 5.83
N ASN A 33 11.93 0.21 5.76
CA ASN A 33 12.58 0.87 4.64
C ASN A 33 12.49 -0.10 3.45
N LEU A 34 11.28 -0.31 2.92
CA LEU A 34 10.92 -1.26 1.85
C LEU A 34 11.61 -0.94 0.50
N GLU A 35 12.61 -0.05 0.49
CA GLU A 35 13.40 0.29 -0.69
C GLU A 35 14.61 -0.62 -0.87
N GLU A 36 15.14 -1.23 0.20
CA GLU A 36 16.27 -2.17 0.13
C GLU A 36 15.83 -3.62 0.40
N PRO A 37 16.36 -4.61 -0.35
CA PRO A 37 16.11 -6.02 -0.06
C PRO A 37 16.37 -6.39 1.40
N HIS A 38 15.41 -7.05 2.04
CA HIS A 38 15.48 -7.41 3.45
C HIS A 38 15.74 -8.90 3.66
N PRO A 39 16.45 -9.28 4.75
CA PRO A 39 16.61 -10.68 5.10
C PRO A 39 15.26 -11.34 5.43
N PRO A 40 15.12 -12.66 5.24
CA PRO A 40 13.92 -13.37 5.63
C PRO A 40 13.71 -13.29 7.14
N ARG A 41 12.45 -13.43 7.55
CA ARG A 41 12.00 -13.49 8.94
C ARG A 41 11.49 -14.91 9.19
N PRO A 42 12.34 -15.80 9.73
CA PRO A 42 11.95 -17.17 9.98
C PRO A 42 10.76 -17.21 10.95
N LEU A 43 9.78 -18.03 10.64
CA LEU A 43 8.61 -18.29 11.47
C LEU A 43 8.67 -19.72 12.00
N HIS A 44 8.14 -19.95 13.20
CA HIS A 44 7.97 -21.30 13.71
C HIS A 44 6.92 -22.06 12.89
N CYS A 45 7.02 -23.39 12.86
CA CYS A 45 5.98 -24.24 12.28
C CYS A 45 5.35 -25.09 13.40
N PRO A 46 4.02 -25.02 13.59
CA PRO A 46 3.10 -24.05 12.99
C PRO A 46 3.19 -22.65 13.60
N ALA A 47 2.86 -21.64 12.80
CA ALA A 47 2.46 -20.31 13.22
C ALA A 47 1.06 -20.00 12.67
N TRP A 48 0.38 -18.99 13.20
CA TRP A 48 -0.91 -18.54 12.70
C TRP A 48 -0.84 -17.09 12.24
N ARG A 49 -1.13 -16.88 10.95
CA ARG A 49 -1.24 -15.56 10.33
C ARG A 49 -2.55 -14.92 10.77
N ILE A 50 -2.48 -13.75 11.38
CA ILE A 50 -3.61 -12.92 11.79
C ILE A 50 -3.63 -11.68 10.92
N GLY A 51 -4.68 -11.48 10.13
CA GLY A 51 -4.89 -10.25 9.36
C GLY A 51 -5.78 -9.26 10.11
N ILE A 52 -5.44 -7.96 10.04
CA ILE A 52 -6.29 -6.86 10.50
C ILE A 52 -6.26 -5.68 9.54
N THR A 53 -7.36 -4.92 9.45
CA THR A 53 -7.52 -3.78 8.50
C THR A 53 -7.88 -2.45 9.17
N ALA A 54 -7.99 -2.42 10.50
CA ALA A 54 -8.25 -1.21 11.28
C ALA A 54 -7.38 -1.13 12.54
N ASP A 55 -7.14 0.07 13.05
CA ASP A 55 -6.56 0.24 14.38
C ASP A 55 -7.63 -0.11 15.44
N GLY A 56 -7.19 -0.73 16.55
CA GLY A 56 -8.06 -0.96 17.70
C GLY A 56 -7.62 -2.13 18.59
N LEU A 57 -8.47 -2.44 19.58
CA LEU A 57 -8.32 -3.65 20.39
C LEU A 57 -9.00 -4.81 19.67
N TYR A 58 -8.31 -5.93 19.56
CA TYR A 58 -8.77 -7.14 18.90
C TYR A 58 -8.93 -8.28 19.89
N ARG A 59 -9.96 -9.09 19.68
CA ARG A 59 -10.23 -10.34 20.39
C ARG A 59 -9.95 -11.52 19.47
N ILE A 60 -9.35 -12.56 20.02
CA ILE A 60 -9.31 -13.89 19.39
C ILE A 60 -9.76 -14.90 20.45
N SER A 61 -10.95 -15.48 20.27
CA SER A 61 -11.49 -16.48 21.19
C SER A 61 -10.85 -17.85 21.03
N TYR A 62 -11.02 -18.69 22.05
CA TYR A 62 -10.76 -20.12 22.01
C TYR A 62 -11.31 -20.77 20.73
N GLU A 63 -12.57 -20.49 20.40
CA GLU A 63 -13.26 -21.11 19.26
C GLU A 63 -12.64 -20.68 17.94
N THR A 64 -12.25 -19.41 17.82
CA THR A 64 -11.57 -18.87 16.64
C THR A 64 -10.19 -19.53 16.47
N LEU A 65 -9.42 -19.67 17.55
CA LEU A 65 -8.15 -20.40 17.55
C LEU A 65 -8.34 -21.87 17.17
N ALA A 66 -9.32 -22.56 17.77
CA ALA A 66 -9.64 -23.95 17.49
C ALA A 66 -10.04 -24.17 16.03
N ALA A 67 -10.87 -23.28 15.48
CA ALA A 67 -11.32 -23.33 14.08
C ALA A 67 -10.16 -23.13 13.09
N ALA A 68 -9.15 -22.34 13.46
CA ALA A 68 -7.93 -22.17 12.68
C ALA A 68 -6.88 -23.29 12.91
N GLY A 69 -7.23 -24.34 13.66
CA GLY A 69 -6.35 -25.48 13.92
C GLY A 69 -5.25 -25.21 14.95
N ALA A 70 -5.38 -24.17 15.78
CA ALA A 70 -4.46 -23.94 16.88
C ALA A 70 -4.58 -25.01 17.96
N PRO A 71 -3.46 -25.46 18.58
CA PRO A 71 -3.51 -26.37 19.70
C PRO A 71 -4.07 -25.59 20.91
N VAL A 72 -5.35 -25.76 21.20
CA VAL A 72 -6.04 -25.09 22.31
C VAL A 72 -6.32 -26.02 23.49
N THR A 73 -6.49 -27.32 23.26
CA THR A 73 -6.89 -28.27 24.31
C THR A 73 -5.76 -28.52 25.31
N GLY A 74 -5.96 -28.11 26.56
CA GLY A 74 -4.96 -28.27 27.63
C GLY A 74 -3.72 -27.39 27.44
N THR A 75 -3.82 -26.39 26.55
CA THR A 75 -2.77 -25.43 26.27
C THR A 75 -2.70 -24.44 27.43
N ALA A 76 -1.51 -24.25 27.99
CA ALA A 76 -1.31 -23.21 28.99
C ALA A 76 -1.51 -21.85 28.33
N SER A 77 -2.33 -20.99 28.91
CA SER A 77 -2.57 -19.62 28.39
C SER A 77 -1.26 -18.84 28.25
N SER A 78 -0.25 -19.14 29.09
CA SER A 78 1.11 -18.58 29.01
C SER A 78 1.90 -18.97 27.77
N SER A 79 1.55 -20.04 27.06
CA SER A 79 2.28 -20.52 25.87
C SER A 79 1.97 -19.74 24.59
N LEU A 80 1.01 -18.81 24.64
CA LEU A 80 0.67 -17.95 23.50
C LEU A 80 1.65 -16.78 23.41
N HIS A 81 2.28 -16.64 22.24
CA HIS A 81 3.14 -15.53 21.84
C HIS A 81 2.55 -14.86 20.60
N LEU A 82 2.46 -13.53 20.59
CA LEU A 82 2.03 -12.77 19.42
C LEU A 82 3.20 -11.92 18.94
N PHE A 83 3.49 -11.95 17.64
CA PHE A 83 4.58 -11.19 17.04
C PHE A 83 4.06 -10.21 16.00
N TRP A 84 4.65 -9.03 15.98
CA TRP A 84 4.45 -8.00 14.96
C TRP A 84 5.82 -7.50 14.51
N HIS A 85 6.10 -7.58 13.20
CA HIS A 85 7.43 -7.31 12.65
C HIS A 85 8.57 -8.03 13.41
N GLY A 86 8.39 -9.31 13.72
CA GLY A 86 9.41 -10.13 14.41
C GLY A 86 9.67 -9.74 15.86
N GLN A 87 8.94 -8.75 16.39
CA GLN A 87 9.00 -8.34 17.78
C GLN A 87 7.78 -8.88 18.51
N GLU A 88 8.00 -9.42 19.71
CA GLU A 88 6.90 -9.93 20.52
C GLU A 88 6.04 -8.77 21.03
N LEU A 89 4.73 -8.91 20.89
CA LEU A 89 3.72 -7.94 21.31
C LEU A 89 2.98 -8.49 22.53
N ALA A 90 2.87 -7.66 23.55
CA ALA A 90 2.20 -8.01 24.79
C ALA A 90 0.70 -8.23 24.57
N ILE A 91 0.19 -9.38 25.01
CA ILE A 91 -1.24 -9.72 24.97
C ILE A 91 -1.85 -9.73 26.37
N GLU A 92 -3.15 -9.46 26.45
CA GLU A 92 -3.95 -9.72 27.65
C GLU A 92 -4.69 -11.05 27.47
N MET A 93 -4.73 -11.86 28.51
CA MET A 93 -5.47 -13.13 28.53
C MET A 93 -6.65 -13.01 29.50
N GLU A 94 -7.82 -13.45 29.06
CA GLU A 94 -8.95 -13.76 29.93
C GLU A 94 -9.15 -15.27 29.91
N ASP A 95 -8.69 -15.94 30.97
CA ASP A 95 -8.69 -17.39 31.14
C ASP A 95 -9.35 -17.83 32.46
N GLY A 96 -10.18 -16.95 33.05
CA GLY A 96 -10.78 -17.19 34.37
C GLY A 96 -9.77 -17.32 35.53
N GLY A 97 -8.48 -17.14 35.28
CA GLY A 97 -7.39 -17.22 36.26
C GLY A 97 -6.88 -18.64 36.54
N ASP A 98 -7.24 -19.64 35.74
CA ASP A 98 -6.76 -21.03 35.92
C ASP A 98 -5.45 -21.33 35.16
N GLY A 99 -5.03 -20.42 34.27
CA GLY A 99 -3.80 -20.52 33.49
C GLY A 99 -3.88 -21.48 32.30
N THR A 100 -5.07 -21.98 31.97
CA THR A 100 -5.34 -22.85 30.83
C THR A 100 -6.28 -22.18 29.85
N LEU A 101 -6.12 -22.48 28.56
CA LEU A 101 -6.98 -21.96 27.51
C LEU A 101 -8.16 -22.93 27.31
N ASP A 102 -9.35 -22.54 27.77
CA ASP A 102 -10.59 -23.30 27.78
C ASP A 102 -11.71 -22.64 26.94
N PRO A 103 -12.78 -23.38 26.57
CA PRO A 103 -13.90 -22.80 25.82
C PRO A 103 -14.53 -21.59 26.54
N GLY A 104 -14.65 -20.47 25.82
CA GLY A 104 -15.07 -19.18 26.38
C GLY A 104 -13.93 -18.20 26.68
N ASP A 105 -12.69 -18.68 26.77
CA ASP A 105 -11.51 -17.84 26.96
C ASP A 105 -11.12 -17.10 25.69
N TYR A 106 -10.34 -16.04 25.85
CA TYR A 106 -9.85 -15.26 24.73
C TYR A 106 -8.55 -14.52 25.07
N LEU A 107 -7.83 -14.17 24.01
CA LEU A 107 -6.75 -13.19 24.09
C LEU A 107 -7.23 -11.84 23.54
N LEU A 108 -6.67 -10.77 24.10
CA LEU A 108 -6.81 -9.40 23.61
C LEU A 108 -5.45 -8.84 23.22
N PHE A 109 -5.40 -8.10 22.12
CA PHE A 109 -4.21 -7.35 21.73
C PHE A 109 -4.58 -6.01 21.09
N TYR A 110 -3.72 -5.00 21.25
CA TYR A 110 -3.88 -3.74 20.54
C TYR A 110 -3.18 -3.84 19.17
N GLY A 111 -3.97 -3.79 18.10
CA GLY A 111 -3.51 -3.90 16.73
C GLY A 111 -3.61 -2.58 15.98
N ARG A 112 -2.68 -2.36 15.04
CA ARG A 112 -2.73 -1.26 14.08
C ARG A 112 -2.86 -1.82 12.67
N LYS A 113 -3.70 -1.21 11.83
CA LYS A 113 -3.71 -1.49 10.40
C LYS A 113 -2.36 -1.15 9.77
N PHE A 114 -2.19 -1.47 8.50
CA PHE A 114 -0.91 -1.20 7.85
C PHE A 114 -0.73 0.32 7.68
N HIS A 115 0.35 0.85 8.24
CA HIS A 115 0.76 2.25 8.14
C HIS A 115 2.14 2.32 7.48
N GLY A 116 2.21 2.08 6.17
CA GLY A 116 3.43 2.26 5.34
C GLY A 116 3.54 3.66 4.72
N SER A 117 4.47 3.86 3.80
CA SER A 117 4.46 5.06 2.95
C SER A 117 3.18 5.11 2.09
N VAL A 118 2.88 6.27 1.48
CA VAL A 118 1.77 6.37 0.52
C VAL A 118 1.93 5.35 -0.61
N GLN A 119 3.17 5.09 -1.01
CA GLN A 119 3.50 4.10 -2.02
C GLN A 119 3.22 2.68 -1.54
N ASP A 120 3.62 2.31 -0.33
CA ASP A 120 3.42 0.93 0.14
C ASP A 120 1.94 0.65 0.41
N GLN A 121 1.24 1.65 0.98
CA GLN A 121 -0.19 1.56 1.24
C GLN A 121 -1.01 1.47 -0.05
N LYS A 122 -0.45 1.67 -1.25
CA LYS A 122 -1.21 1.43 -2.49
C LYS A 122 -1.61 -0.04 -2.63
N TYR A 123 -0.82 -0.98 -2.12
CA TYR A 123 -1.00 -2.41 -2.34
C TYR A 123 -1.99 -3.07 -1.37
N THR A 124 -2.02 -2.64 -0.11
CA THR A 124 -2.89 -3.24 0.92
C THR A 124 -3.16 -2.30 2.09
N ASP A 125 -4.28 -2.50 2.78
CA ASP A 125 -4.56 -1.93 4.11
C ASP A 125 -4.36 -2.96 5.23
N GLU A 126 -4.17 -4.22 4.87
CA GLU A 126 -4.02 -5.33 5.82
C GLU A 126 -2.63 -5.29 6.46
N ASN A 127 -2.60 -5.28 7.80
CA ASN A 127 -1.42 -5.60 8.59
C ASN A 127 -1.50 -7.04 9.08
N VAL A 128 -0.34 -7.63 9.36
CA VAL A 128 -0.23 -9.03 9.76
C VAL A 128 0.48 -9.18 11.10
N TYR A 129 -0.11 -10.03 11.93
CA TYR A 129 0.43 -10.48 13.21
C TYR A 129 0.61 -11.99 13.16
N TRP A 130 1.59 -12.51 13.90
CA TRP A 130 1.92 -13.92 13.92
C TRP A 130 1.75 -14.49 15.31
N LEU A 131 0.77 -15.37 15.50
CA LEU A 131 0.62 -16.12 16.74
C LEU A 131 1.47 -17.39 16.67
N VAL A 132 2.19 -17.68 17.76
CA VAL A 132 2.94 -18.92 17.97
C VAL A 132 2.51 -19.51 19.31
N VAL A 133 2.38 -20.84 19.35
CA VAL A 133 2.16 -21.58 20.60
C VAL A 133 3.45 -22.29 20.98
N ASP A 134 4.15 -21.79 21.99
CA ASP A 134 5.38 -22.38 22.53
C ASP A 134 5.21 -22.66 24.03
N PRO A 135 5.11 -23.93 24.45
CA PRO A 135 5.01 -24.27 25.87
C PRO A 135 6.35 -24.13 26.62
N GLY A 136 7.46 -23.91 25.92
CA GLY A 136 8.80 -23.84 26.50
C GLY A 136 9.10 -22.51 27.20
N THR A 137 8.45 -21.42 26.80
CA THR A 137 8.62 -20.09 27.40
C THR A 137 7.27 -19.39 27.58
N PRO A 138 7.09 -18.59 28.65
CA PRO A 138 5.89 -17.78 28.78
C PRO A 138 5.94 -16.59 27.81
N GLY A 139 4.88 -16.40 27.03
CA GLY A 139 4.75 -15.24 26.16
C GLY A 139 4.54 -13.94 26.91
N LEU A 140 4.81 -12.85 26.21
CA LEU A 140 4.72 -11.49 26.74
C LEU A 140 3.27 -11.14 27.08
N ARG A 141 3.05 -10.59 28.28
CA ARG A 141 1.74 -10.17 28.77
C ARG A 141 1.69 -8.68 29.03
N MET A 142 0.53 -8.07 28.78
CA MET A 142 0.31 -6.66 29.10
C MET A 142 0.48 -6.44 30.61
N GLU A 143 1.20 -5.39 30.99
CA GLU A 143 1.25 -4.96 32.38
C GLU A 143 -0.10 -4.35 32.79
N THR A 144 -0.38 -4.33 34.10
CA THR A 144 -1.55 -3.63 34.65
C THR A 144 -1.13 -2.41 35.45
N ARG A 145 -1.82 -1.28 35.29
CA ARG A 145 -1.59 -0.06 36.05
C ARG A 145 -2.89 0.47 36.69
N PRO A 146 -2.98 0.57 38.02
CA PRO A 146 -4.16 1.14 38.67
C PRO A 146 -4.22 2.67 38.51
N VAL A 147 -5.38 3.18 38.11
CA VAL A 147 -5.66 4.61 37.84
C VAL A 147 -6.93 5.11 38.56
N PRO A 148 -7.04 4.94 39.90
CA PRO A 148 -8.25 5.28 40.64
C PRO A 148 -8.61 6.76 40.50
N PRO A 149 -9.90 7.11 40.29
CA PRO A 149 -10.32 8.50 40.21
C PRO A 149 -10.31 9.12 41.61
N GLY A 150 -9.47 10.12 41.82
CA GLY A 150 -9.45 10.85 43.09
C GLY A 150 -8.20 11.71 43.30
N GLY A 151 -8.27 12.66 44.25
CA GLY A 151 -7.23 13.66 44.53
C GLY A 151 -7.39 14.93 43.70
N GLU A 152 -6.81 16.03 44.18
CA GLU A 152 -6.79 17.30 43.44
C GLU A 152 -5.83 17.21 42.25
N ALA A 153 -6.37 17.33 41.03
CA ALA A 153 -5.63 17.32 39.78
C ALA A 153 -6.41 18.09 38.70
N VAL A 154 -5.72 18.52 37.65
CA VAL A 154 -6.34 19.23 36.53
C VAL A 154 -7.30 18.28 35.81
N ARG A 155 -8.52 18.72 35.54
CA ARG A 155 -9.46 17.95 34.70
C ARG A 155 -9.15 18.18 33.23
N LEU A 156 -9.02 17.10 32.46
CA LEU A 156 -8.86 17.19 31.02
C LEU A 156 -10.17 17.62 30.37
N ALA A 157 -10.31 18.92 30.10
CA ALA A 157 -11.49 19.46 29.43
C ALA A 157 -11.45 19.25 27.90
N TRP A 158 -10.26 19.16 27.33
CA TRP A 158 -10.04 19.01 25.90
C TRP A 158 -8.66 18.45 25.60
N TYR A 159 -8.51 17.90 24.41
CA TYR A 159 -7.24 17.53 23.79
C TYR A 159 -7.27 17.92 22.31
N THR A 160 -6.11 18.08 21.69
CA THR A 160 -6.05 18.31 20.24
C THR A 160 -6.12 16.96 19.53
N THR A 161 -6.99 16.86 18.53
CA THR A 161 -7.06 15.71 17.63
C THR A 161 -6.98 16.18 16.18
N THR A 162 -6.60 15.28 15.28
CA THR A 162 -6.65 15.49 13.83
C THR A 162 -7.54 14.43 13.20
N VAL A 163 -8.56 14.86 12.45
CA VAL A 163 -9.41 13.95 11.67
C VAL A 163 -9.01 14.06 10.20
N HIS A 164 -8.88 12.92 9.53
CA HIS A 164 -8.52 12.78 8.12
C HIS A 164 -9.76 12.37 7.30
N PHE A 165 -10.00 13.08 6.20
CA PHE A 165 -11.07 12.81 5.24
C PHE A 165 -10.47 12.66 3.85
N GLU A 166 -10.82 11.59 3.14
CA GLU A 166 -10.30 11.23 1.83
C GLU A 166 -11.27 10.23 1.18
N GLU A 167 -11.40 10.30 -0.14
CA GLU A 167 -12.01 9.25 -0.94
C GLU A 167 -11.08 8.94 -2.13
N ASN A 168 -11.03 7.70 -2.59
CA ASN A 168 -10.21 7.31 -3.73
C ASN A 168 -11.09 7.18 -4.98
N VAL A 169 -11.38 8.31 -5.63
CA VAL A 169 -12.36 8.37 -6.73
C VAL A 169 -11.69 8.41 -8.09
N TYR A 170 -10.65 9.22 -8.25
CA TYR A 170 -9.99 9.44 -9.54
C TYR A 170 -8.54 8.94 -9.51
N TYR A 171 -8.24 7.99 -10.38
CA TYR A 171 -6.89 7.55 -10.65
C TYR A 171 -6.17 8.51 -11.62
N TRP A 172 -4.98 8.95 -11.23
CA TRP A 172 -4.09 9.72 -12.06
C TRP A 172 -2.64 9.28 -11.86
N ALA A 173 -2.20 8.32 -12.68
CA ALA A 173 -0.82 7.80 -12.69
C ALA A 173 0.25 8.86 -12.97
N ARG A 174 -0.10 9.97 -13.65
CA ARG A 174 0.87 11.01 -13.99
C ARG A 174 1.04 11.94 -12.80
N TRP A 175 2.03 11.62 -11.99
CA TRP A 175 2.56 12.43 -10.91
C TRP A 175 2.57 13.92 -11.29
N SER A 176 2.10 14.74 -10.37
CA SER A 176 2.43 16.14 -10.36
C SER A 176 3.93 16.26 -10.06
N THR A 177 4.76 16.78 -10.96
CA THR A 177 6.22 16.90 -10.76
C THR A 177 6.52 17.37 -9.34
N ASN A 178 7.26 16.55 -8.58
CA ASN A 178 7.65 16.83 -7.20
C ASN A 178 8.26 18.25 -7.11
N PRO A 179 8.04 19.01 -6.03
CA PRO A 179 7.69 18.56 -4.69
C PRO A 179 6.17 18.60 -4.40
N GLY A 180 5.56 17.51 -3.90
CA GLY A 180 4.38 17.69 -3.03
C GLY A 180 3.38 16.55 -2.81
N THR A 181 3.09 15.69 -3.79
CA THR A 181 2.15 14.57 -3.58
C THR A 181 2.71 13.26 -4.10
N GLU A 182 2.52 12.20 -3.31
CA GLU A 182 2.87 10.84 -3.65
C GLU A 182 1.66 9.98 -4.04
N ALA A 183 0.48 10.60 -4.11
CA ALA A 183 -0.77 9.93 -4.37
C ALA A 183 -1.03 9.72 -5.87
N THR A 184 -1.60 8.57 -6.20
CA THR A 184 -2.14 8.27 -7.54
C THR A 184 -3.66 8.21 -7.57
N TRP A 185 -4.30 8.23 -6.39
CA TRP A 185 -5.74 8.33 -6.22
C TRP A 185 -6.10 9.65 -5.56
N PHE A 186 -7.22 10.23 -6.00
CA PHE A 186 -7.68 11.54 -5.55
C PHE A 186 -9.19 11.52 -5.29
N TRP A 187 -9.65 12.31 -4.32
CA TRP A 187 -11.05 12.47 -3.94
C TRP A 187 -11.87 13.19 -5.01
N ASP A 188 -11.37 14.28 -5.57
CA ASP A 188 -12.10 15.00 -6.63
C ASP A 188 -11.18 15.50 -7.74
N TYR A 189 -11.75 15.64 -8.94
CA TYR A 189 -11.16 16.28 -10.10
C TYR A 189 -11.98 17.51 -10.51
N ILE A 190 -11.43 18.69 -10.26
CA ILE A 190 -12.09 19.96 -10.50
C ILE A 190 -11.58 20.57 -11.80
N SER A 191 -12.40 20.52 -12.86
CA SER A 191 -12.17 21.24 -14.12
C SER A 191 -13.03 22.51 -14.16
N ALA A 192 -12.40 23.68 -14.14
CA ALA A 192 -13.05 24.99 -14.00
C ALA A 192 -12.70 25.92 -15.16
N ALA A 193 -13.65 26.18 -16.05
CA ALA A 193 -13.50 27.17 -17.14
C ALA A 193 -13.85 28.61 -16.69
N SER A 194 -14.59 28.74 -15.59
CA SER A 194 -14.90 29.98 -14.88
C SER A 194 -14.83 29.71 -13.37
N PRO A 195 -14.77 30.73 -12.50
CA PRO A 195 -14.67 30.50 -11.05
C PRO A 195 -15.80 29.58 -10.58
N THR A 196 -15.45 28.57 -9.79
CA THR A 196 -16.39 27.55 -9.30
C THR A 196 -16.09 27.20 -7.85
N THR A 197 -17.08 26.71 -7.12
CA THR A 197 -16.93 26.23 -5.75
C THR A 197 -17.38 24.77 -5.67
N ARG A 198 -16.54 23.93 -5.07
CA ARG A 198 -16.86 22.54 -4.72
C ARG A 198 -17.02 22.42 -3.22
N THR A 199 -18.03 21.68 -2.76
CA THR A 199 -18.37 21.53 -1.35
C THR A 199 -18.24 20.08 -0.92
N TYR A 200 -17.68 19.85 0.25
CA TYR A 200 -17.43 18.53 0.83
C TYR A 200 -18.00 18.51 2.25
N PRO A 201 -19.01 17.66 2.54
CA PRO A 201 -19.50 17.49 3.90
C PRO A 201 -18.46 16.74 4.73
N ILE A 202 -18.13 17.27 5.91
CA ILE A 202 -17.26 16.60 6.88
C ILE A 202 -17.97 16.56 8.23
N THR A 203 -17.87 15.45 8.94
CA THR A 203 -18.52 15.29 10.26
C THR A 203 -17.46 15.33 11.35
N LEU A 204 -17.64 16.23 12.32
CA LEU A 204 -16.76 16.37 13.49
C LEU A 204 -17.59 16.13 14.74
N THR A 205 -17.03 15.42 15.71
CA THR A 205 -17.73 15.08 16.95
C THR A 205 -16.99 15.60 18.18
N ALA A 206 -17.76 15.88 19.23
CA ALA A 206 -17.28 16.38 20.52
C ALA A 206 -16.42 17.64 20.40
N VAL A 207 -16.80 18.54 19.49
CA VAL A 207 -16.09 19.78 19.18
C VAL A 207 -16.18 20.73 20.38
N VAL A 208 -15.03 21.17 20.87
CA VAL A 208 -14.97 22.18 21.93
C VAL A 208 -15.23 23.54 21.31
N THR A 209 -16.26 24.26 21.75
CA THR A 209 -16.50 25.64 21.29
C THR A 209 -15.74 26.64 22.17
N GLY A 210 -15.10 27.64 21.58
CA GLY A 210 -14.30 28.63 22.30
C GLY A 210 -13.39 29.47 21.41
N ALA A 211 -12.56 30.32 22.01
CA ALA A 211 -11.58 31.14 21.28
C ALA A 211 -10.22 30.42 21.23
N TYR A 212 -10.04 29.53 20.26
CA TYR A 212 -8.75 28.92 19.97
C TYR A 212 -8.54 28.76 18.45
N THR A 213 -7.32 28.44 18.06
CA THR A 213 -6.95 28.21 16.66
C THR A 213 -7.11 26.72 16.35
N ALA A 214 -7.95 26.43 15.36
CA ALA A 214 -7.98 25.14 14.67
C ALA A 214 -7.18 25.26 13.35
N THR A 215 -6.79 24.13 12.77
CA THR A 215 -6.02 24.11 11.52
C THR A 215 -6.68 23.19 10.51
N LEU A 216 -6.88 23.70 9.30
CA LEU A 216 -7.27 22.91 8.13
C LEU A 216 -6.01 22.68 7.29
N ARG A 217 -5.75 21.43 6.92
CA ARG A 217 -4.77 21.08 5.89
C ARG A 217 -5.49 20.39 4.72
N VAL A 218 -5.10 20.72 3.50
CA VAL A 218 -5.65 20.13 2.28
C VAL A 218 -4.50 19.80 1.36
N GLU A 219 -4.45 18.59 0.84
CA GLU A 219 -3.54 18.22 -0.25
C GLU A 219 -4.26 18.33 -1.59
N LEU A 220 -3.61 19.03 -2.53
CA LEU A 220 -4.09 19.33 -3.86
C LEU A 220 -3.02 18.94 -4.89
N ALA A 221 -3.42 18.80 -6.15
CA ALA A 221 -2.46 18.68 -7.25
C ALA A 221 -2.94 19.45 -8.49
N GLY A 222 -2.05 20.25 -9.09
CA GLY A 222 -2.33 20.94 -10.34
C GLY A 222 -2.21 20.00 -11.54
N ARG A 223 -3.19 20.03 -12.46
CA ARG A 223 -3.15 19.27 -13.74
C ARG A 223 -2.79 20.15 -14.94
N THR A 224 -2.90 21.47 -14.81
CA THR A 224 -2.51 22.44 -15.84
C THR A 224 -1.23 23.20 -15.45
N GLU A 225 -0.47 23.68 -16.44
CA GLU A 225 0.81 24.39 -16.24
C GLU A 225 0.65 25.84 -15.76
N ASN A 226 -0.59 26.33 -15.65
CA ASN A 226 -0.88 27.72 -15.32
C ASN A 226 -0.85 27.99 -13.81
N PHE A 227 -1.15 29.23 -13.46
CA PHE A 227 -1.33 29.68 -12.09
C PHE A 227 -2.66 29.18 -11.53
N HIS A 228 -2.60 28.52 -10.38
CA HIS A 228 -3.74 28.00 -9.63
C HIS A 228 -4.00 28.89 -8.41
N ARG A 229 -5.27 29.21 -8.15
CA ARG A 229 -5.70 29.97 -6.97
C ARG A 229 -6.94 29.33 -6.34
N ILE A 230 -6.80 28.93 -5.08
CA ILE A 230 -7.82 28.22 -4.33
C ILE A 230 -8.12 28.96 -3.03
N VAL A 231 -9.39 29.27 -2.78
CA VAL A 231 -9.86 29.80 -1.50
C VAL A 231 -10.57 28.69 -0.73
N LEU A 232 -10.16 28.49 0.51
CA LEU A 232 -10.73 27.53 1.44
C LEU A 232 -11.86 28.19 2.22
N TYR A 233 -13.03 27.56 2.25
CA TYR A 233 -14.18 28.00 3.03
C TYR A 233 -14.59 26.91 4.03
N LEU A 234 -15.03 27.34 5.21
CA LEU A 234 -15.66 26.48 6.21
C LEU A 234 -16.97 27.12 6.64
N ASN A 235 -18.07 26.37 6.51
CA ASN A 235 -19.42 26.82 6.86
C ASN A 235 -19.76 28.19 6.24
N GLY A 236 -19.36 28.38 4.98
CA GLY A 236 -19.56 29.61 4.20
C GLY A 236 -18.57 30.76 4.49
N SER A 237 -17.72 30.65 5.51
CA SER A 237 -16.71 31.67 5.84
C SER A 237 -15.37 31.35 5.18
N PRO A 238 -14.69 32.31 4.51
CA PRO A 238 -13.34 32.09 4.00
C PRO A 238 -12.36 31.95 5.16
N ILE A 239 -11.55 30.90 5.15
CA ILE A 239 -10.57 30.59 6.20
C ILE A 239 -9.13 30.68 5.72
N GLY A 240 -8.90 30.56 4.42
CA GLY A 240 -7.57 30.71 3.84
C GLY A 240 -7.59 30.81 2.33
N GLU A 241 -6.49 31.25 1.74
CA GLU A 241 -6.24 31.26 0.31
C GLU A 241 -4.86 30.65 0.05
N THR A 242 -4.73 29.93 -1.05
CA THR A 242 -3.47 29.36 -1.49
C THR A 242 -3.31 29.47 -3.01
N THR A 243 -2.07 29.60 -3.45
CA THR A 243 -1.74 29.79 -4.87
C THR A 243 -0.45 29.07 -5.22
N TRP A 244 -0.38 28.46 -6.40
CA TRP A 244 0.84 27.85 -6.93
C TRP A 244 0.87 27.91 -8.46
N MET A 245 1.98 27.51 -9.07
CA MET A 245 2.11 27.41 -10.54
C MET A 245 2.48 25.98 -10.94
N GLY A 246 1.98 25.54 -12.09
CA GLY A 246 2.43 24.31 -12.71
C GLY A 246 1.69 23.06 -12.25
N LYS A 247 2.11 21.92 -12.79
CA LYS A 247 1.59 20.59 -12.46
C LYS A 247 2.30 19.98 -11.26
N ILE A 248 2.20 20.61 -10.10
CA ILE A 248 2.85 20.17 -8.86
C ILE A 248 1.81 19.76 -7.80
N GLY A 249 2.25 18.92 -6.87
CA GLY A 249 1.52 18.61 -5.65
C GLY A 249 1.61 19.80 -4.70
N TRP A 250 0.59 20.01 -3.89
CA TRP A 250 0.49 21.20 -3.06
C TRP A 250 -0.28 20.96 -1.78
N VAL A 251 0.37 21.15 -0.64
CA VAL A 251 -0.28 21.06 0.68
C VAL A 251 -0.52 22.46 1.21
N ALA A 252 -1.79 22.85 1.28
CA ALA A 252 -2.21 24.09 1.90
C ALA A 252 -2.49 23.87 3.40
N SER A 253 -2.07 24.82 4.24
CA SER A 253 -2.36 24.85 5.67
C SER A 253 -2.94 26.20 6.06
N SER A 254 -4.11 26.19 6.70
CA SER A 254 -4.86 27.38 7.04
C SER A 254 -5.30 27.31 8.50
N PRO A 255 -4.75 28.18 9.39
CA PRO A 255 -5.27 28.35 10.72
C PRO A 255 -6.57 29.16 10.68
N PHE A 256 -7.55 28.80 11.50
CA PHE A 256 -8.81 29.52 11.59
C PHE A 256 -9.36 29.51 13.03
N THR A 257 -10.30 30.41 13.32
CA THR A 257 -10.97 30.42 14.63
C THR A 257 -11.93 29.25 14.75
N SER A 258 -11.81 28.48 15.83
CA SER A 258 -12.68 27.31 16.07
C SER A 258 -14.16 27.65 16.26
N SER A 259 -14.51 28.93 16.43
CA SER A 259 -15.90 29.39 16.41
C SER A 259 -16.64 29.15 15.09
N LEU A 260 -15.90 28.81 14.01
CA LEU A 260 -16.48 28.39 12.74
C LEU A 260 -16.87 26.90 12.73
N LEU A 261 -16.39 26.08 13.68
CA LEU A 261 -16.73 24.66 13.76
C LEU A 261 -18.10 24.49 14.41
N THR A 262 -18.87 23.55 13.87
CA THR A 262 -20.12 23.07 14.45
C THR A 262 -19.97 21.63 14.89
N GLU A 263 -20.68 21.26 15.97
CA GLU A 263 -20.86 19.85 16.32
C GLU A 263 -21.65 19.15 15.19
N GLY A 264 -21.19 17.96 14.78
CA GLY A 264 -21.76 17.20 13.69
C GLY A 264 -21.27 17.67 12.31
N GLN A 265 -22.19 17.82 11.37
CA GLN A 265 -21.85 18.17 9.99
C GLN A 265 -21.30 19.60 9.88
N ASN A 266 -20.21 19.73 9.13
CA ASN A 266 -19.59 20.96 8.68
C ASN A 266 -19.47 20.91 7.15
N GLN A 267 -19.50 22.06 6.51
CA GLN A 267 -19.33 22.19 5.07
C GLN A 267 -17.97 22.81 4.77
N LEU A 268 -17.04 21.99 4.28
CA LEU A 268 -15.82 22.47 3.63
C LEU A 268 -16.17 22.89 2.20
N ALA A 269 -15.55 23.96 1.70
CA ALA A 269 -15.60 24.26 0.27
C ALA A 269 -14.26 24.76 -0.29
N LEU A 270 -14.00 24.41 -1.55
CA LEU A 270 -12.85 24.87 -2.34
C LEU A 270 -13.38 25.78 -3.45
N GLY A 271 -13.07 27.08 -3.36
CA GLY A 271 -13.30 28.03 -4.44
C GLY A 271 -12.11 28.05 -5.39
N VAL A 272 -12.30 27.54 -6.61
CA VAL A 272 -11.29 27.52 -7.67
C VAL A 272 -11.47 28.74 -8.57
N PHE A 273 -10.48 29.61 -8.60
CA PHE A 273 -10.49 30.84 -9.39
C PHE A 273 -9.73 30.67 -10.70
N THR A 274 -10.21 31.31 -11.76
CA THR A 274 -9.67 31.17 -13.13
C THR A 274 -8.97 32.44 -13.62
N ASP A 275 -8.38 33.21 -12.71
CA ASP A 275 -7.59 34.40 -13.01
C ASP A 275 -6.30 34.06 -13.80
N GLY A 276 -5.77 32.85 -13.64
CA GLY A 276 -4.73 32.26 -14.49
C GLY A 276 -5.24 31.55 -15.76
N GLY A 277 -6.51 31.74 -16.14
CA GLY A 277 -7.19 30.96 -17.19
C GLY A 277 -7.95 29.74 -16.64
N PRO A 278 -8.50 28.87 -17.51
CA PRO A 278 -9.15 27.63 -17.09
C PRO A 278 -8.23 26.77 -16.21
N GLN A 279 -8.76 26.23 -15.12
CA GLN A 279 -8.01 25.47 -14.12
C GLN A 279 -8.41 24.00 -14.12
N GLN A 280 -7.44 23.14 -13.84
CA GLN A 280 -7.69 21.73 -13.55
C GLN A 280 -6.88 21.34 -12.31
N VAL A 281 -7.58 20.95 -11.25
CA VAL A 281 -7.00 20.68 -9.93
C VAL A 281 -7.61 19.41 -9.35
N TYR A 282 -6.79 18.58 -8.72
CA TYR A 282 -7.22 17.46 -7.91
C TYR A 282 -7.25 17.82 -6.43
N LEU A 283 -8.22 17.29 -5.70
CA LEU A 283 -8.23 17.20 -4.24
C LEU A 283 -7.83 15.79 -3.84
N ASN A 284 -6.81 15.63 -2.99
CA ASN A 284 -6.49 14.34 -2.40
C ASN A 284 -7.24 14.15 -1.07
N TRP A 285 -6.72 14.70 0.02
CA TRP A 285 -7.33 14.59 1.35
C TRP A 285 -7.48 15.95 2.03
N VAL A 286 -8.27 15.92 3.11
CA VAL A 286 -8.48 17.02 4.04
C VAL A 286 -8.20 16.55 5.47
N LYS A 287 -7.39 17.29 6.22
CA LYS A 287 -7.15 17.08 7.64
C LYS A 287 -7.63 18.28 8.45
N VAL A 288 -8.40 18.04 9.51
CA VAL A 288 -8.85 19.07 10.45
C VAL A 288 -8.27 18.79 11.82
N ALA A 289 -7.39 19.67 12.30
CA ALA A 289 -6.87 19.65 13.66
C ALA A 289 -7.67 20.62 14.54
N PHE A 290 -8.32 20.11 15.59
CA PHE A 290 -9.17 20.91 16.47
C PHE A 290 -9.16 20.36 17.90
N ARG A 291 -9.76 21.12 18.84
CA ARG A 291 -9.90 20.65 20.23
C ARG A 291 -11.18 19.84 20.37
N ARG A 292 -11.03 18.64 20.91
CA ARG A 292 -12.11 17.68 21.13
C ARG A 292 -12.26 17.40 22.63
N MET A 293 -13.49 17.21 23.09
CA MET A 293 -13.77 16.72 24.44
C MET A 293 -13.43 15.22 24.52
N PRO A 294 -13.02 14.69 25.68
CA PRO A 294 -12.90 13.24 25.87
C PRO A 294 -14.27 12.57 25.81
N GLU A 295 -14.72 12.24 24.60
CA GLU A 295 -16.02 11.59 24.34
C GLU A 295 -15.81 10.48 23.33
N ALA A 296 -16.31 9.29 23.58
CA ALA A 296 -16.22 8.18 22.65
C ALA A 296 -17.11 8.43 21.43
N PHE A 297 -16.66 7.94 20.28
CA PHE A 297 -17.46 7.85 19.06
C PHE A 297 -17.45 6.38 18.63
N ASP A 298 -18.63 5.82 18.38
CA ASP A 298 -18.80 4.37 18.15
C ASP A 298 -18.09 3.52 19.22
N ASP A 299 -18.29 3.87 20.49
CA ASP A 299 -17.71 3.20 21.66
C ASP A 299 -16.17 3.23 21.76
N VAL A 300 -15.48 4.04 20.94
CA VAL A 300 -14.03 4.16 20.95
C VAL A 300 -13.59 5.59 21.24
N LEU A 301 -12.57 5.75 22.09
CA LEU A 301 -11.86 7.00 22.31
C LEU A 301 -10.35 6.77 22.27
N SER A 302 -9.70 7.39 21.27
CA SER A 302 -8.24 7.57 21.25
C SER A 302 -7.88 8.99 21.68
N LEU A 303 -6.96 9.11 22.62
CA LEU A 303 -6.58 10.38 23.22
C LEU A 303 -5.09 10.44 23.53
N THR A 304 -4.43 11.53 23.13
CA THR A 304 -3.04 11.81 23.51
C THR A 304 -3.00 12.95 24.53
N LEU A 305 -2.23 12.78 25.61
CA LEU A 305 -2.11 13.78 26.66
C LEU A 305 -1.48 15.08 26.13
N PRO A 306 -2.15 16.24 26.29
CA PRO A 306 -1.64 17.51 25.79
C PRO A 306 -0.65 18.21 26.74
N PHE A 307 -0.43 17.67 27.95
CA PHE A 307 0.51 18.19 28.93
C PHE A 307 0.96 17.08 29.90
N SER A 308 2.09 17.29 30.57
CA SER A 308 2.60 16.39 31.62
C SER A 308 1.99 16.72 32.99
N GLY A 309 1.90 15.71 33.86
CA GLY A 309 1.50 15.87 35.26
C GLY A 309 0.18 15.17 35.59
N PRO A 310 -0.26 15.23 36.87
CA PRO A 310 -1.47 14.56 37.32
C PRO A 310 -2.71 15.16 36.66
N VAL A 311 -3.47 14.32 35.96
CA VAL A 311 -4.66 14.71 35.20
C VAL A 311 -5.83 13.76 35.47
N VAL A 312 -7.02 14.32 35.68
CA VAL A 312 -8.28 13.55 35.72
C VAL A 312 -8.89 13.57 34.34
N ILE A 313 -9.03 12.40 33.74
CA ILE A 313 -9.74 12.20 32.47
C ILE A 313 -11.13 11.68 32.82
N THR A 314 -12.14 12.21 32.14
CA THR A 314 -13.48 11.60 32.15
C THR A 314 -13.97 11.52 30.74
N ALA A 315 -14.01 10.30 30.23
CA ALA A 315 -14.48 9.98 28.91
C ALA A 315 -15.98 9.64 28.97
N THR A 316 -16.79 10.31 28.16
CA THR A 316 -18.26 10.07 28.04
C THR A 316 -18.60 9.35 26.74
N GLY A 317 -19.87 9.04 26.48
CA GLY A 317 -20.34 8.59 25.16
C GLY A 317 -20.24 7.09 24.90
N PHE A 318 -20.00 6.26 25.93
CA PHE A 318 -20.00 4.81 25.78
C PHE A 318 -21.42 4.25 25.91
N SER A 319 -21.78 3.28 25.06
CA SER A 319 -23.07 2.59 25.10
C SER A 319 -23.15 1.54 26.21
N THR A 320 -22.01 1.06 26.71
CA THR A 320 -21.87 0.00 27.71
C THR A 320 -21.13 0.46 28.98
N SER A 321 -21.43 -0.16 30.12
CA SER A 321 -20.69 0.04 31.38
C SER A 321 -19.36 -0.73 31.43
N THR A 322 -19.15 -1.66 30.50
CA THR A 322 -17.91 -2.44 30.43
C THR A 322 -16.98 -1.73 29.46
N ILE A 323 -16.04 -0.96 30.02
CA ILE A 323 -15.10 -0.13 29.25
C ILE A 323 -13.69 -0.61 29.57
N LEU A 324 -12.92 -0.95 28.53
CA LEU A 324 -11.52 -1.36 28.61
C LEU A 324 -10.64 -0.14 28.33
N LEU A 325 -9.56 0.02 29.10
CA LEU A 325 -8.71 1.21 29.07
C LEU A 325 -7.25 0.77 28.94
N TYR A 326 -6.54 1.30 27.95
CA TYR A 326 -5.15 0.96 27.70
C TYR A 326 -4.30 2.22 27.52
N ASP A 327 -3.08 2.19 28.04
CA ASP A 327 -1.99 3.05 27.61
C ASP A 327 -1.27 2.34 26.45
N VAL A 328 -1.38 2.91 25.26
CA VAL A 328 -0.86 2.37 23.99
C VAL A 328 0.30 3.20 23.46
N THR A 329 0.97 3.95 24.34
CA THR A 329 2.13 4.78 23.96
C THR A 329 3.26 3.93 23.39
N ASP A 330 3.52 2.77 24.02
CA ASP A 330 4.36 1.71 23.45
C ASP A 330 3.43 0.65 22.84
N ILE A 331 3.47 0.53 21.52
CA ILE A 331 2.57 -0.37 20.76
C ILE A 331 2.92 -1.84 21.02
N LEU A 332 4.18 -2.16 21.33
CA LEU A 332 4.60 -3.53 21.64
C LEU A 332 4.30 -3.90 23.10
N HIS A 333 4.22 -2.91 23.97
CA HIS A 333 3.93 -3.10 25.40
C HIS A 333 2.72 -2.28 25.88
N PRO A 334 1.50 -2.49 25.35
CA PRO A 334 0.31 -1.84 25.89
C PRO A 334 0.11 -2.19 27.36
N VAL A 335 -0.36 -1.22 28.15
CA VAL A 335 -0.61 -1.40 29.59
C VAL A 335 -2.11 -1.28 29.87
N ARG A 336 -2.70 -2.32 30.46
CA ARG A 336 -4.10 -2.33 30.88
C ARG A 336 -4.29 -1.44 32.11
N LEU A 337 -5.17 -0.46 32.00
CA LEU A 337 -5.50 0.46 33.08
C LEU A 337 -6.69 -0.07 33.90
N THR A 338 -6.54 -0.12 35.23
CA THR A 338 -7.53 -0.70 36.14
C THR A 338 -7.95 0.28 37.23
N GLY A 339 -9.07 0.02 37.92
CA GLY A 339 -9.53 0.85 39.04
C GLY A 339 -10.18 2.19 38.65
N ALA A 340 -10.42 2.43 37.36
CA ALA A 340 -11.23 3.55 36.90
C ALA A 340 -12.67 3.45 37.42
N SER A 341 -13.35 4.59 37.60
CA SER A 341 -14.77 4.62 38.00
C SER A 341 -15.64 4.76 36.75
N VAL A 342 -16.52 3.77 36.54
CA VAL A 342 -17.57 3.85 35.53
C VAL A 342 -18.85 4.38 36.17
N MET A 343 -19.52 5.32 35.52
CA MET A 343 -20.80 5.88 35.99
C MET A 343 -21.77 6.16 34.85
N PRO A 344 -23.09 6.15 35.10
CA PRO A 344 -24.08 6.62 34.14
C PRO A 344 -23.84 8.10 33.75
N SER A 345 -24.08 8.43 32.48
CA SER A 345 -23.93 9.79 31.92
C SER A 345 -24.96 10.02 30.81
N ASP A 346 -26.02 10.78 31.07
CA ASP A 346 -27.03 11.23 30.08
C ASP A 346 -27.44 10.19 29.03
N GLY A 347 -27.98 9.05 29.48
CA GLY A 347 -28.45 7.97 28.58
C GLY A 347 -27.33 7.10 27.99
N SER A 348 -26.09 7.34 28.41
CA SER A 348 -24.87 6.60 28.06
C SER A 348 -24.06 6.30 29.34
N TRP A 349 -22.81 5.86 29.17
CA TRP A 349 -21.85 5.63 30.24
C TRP A 349 -20.63 6.54 30.08
N ALA A 350 -20.00 6.82 31.21
CA ALA A 350 -18.73 7.52 31.29
C ALA A 350 -17.74 6.72 32.14
N VAL A 351 -16.45 6.92 31.90
CA VAL A 351 -15.37 6.42 32.74
C VAL A 351 -14.45 7.54 33.17
N ALA A 352 -14.10 7.58 34.46
CA ALA A 352 -13.18 8.55 35.04
C ALA A 352 -11.98 7.85 35.66
N PHE A 353 -10.79 8.36 35.37
CA PHE A 353 -9.54 7.89 35.92
C PHE A 353 -8.56 9.05 36.08
N LYS A 354 -7.55 8.84 36.93
CA LYS A 354 -6.45 9.80 37.11
C LYS A 354 -5.14 9.11 36.78
N ASP A 355 -4.31 9.76 35.98
CA ASP A 355 -2.95 9.31 35.70
C ASP A 355 -1.97 10.48 35.80
N ASP A 356 -0.68 10.18 36.01
CA ASP A 356 0.42 11.14 36.07
C ASP A 356 1.51 10.69 35.09
N LYS A 357 1.37 11.16 33.85
CA LYS A 357 2.15 10.72 32.70
C LYS A 357 2.65 11.91 31.88
N PRO A 358 3.72 11.75 31.10
CA PRO A 358 4.23 12.82 30.25
C PRO A 358 3.24 13.18 29.14
N MET A 359 3.34 14.41 28.65
CA MET A 359 2.75 14.83 27.38
C MET A 359 3.13 13.83 26.27
N GLY A 360 2.18 13.47 25.42
CA GLY A 360 2.39 12.48 24.36
C GLY A 360 1.98 11.05 24.73
N THR A 361 1.69 10.75 26.00
CA THR A 361 1.09 9.46 26.36
C THR A 361 -0.25 9.27 25.65
N ALA A 362 -0.39 8.14 24.95
CA ALA A 362 -1.56 7.78 24.16
C ALA A 362 -2.43 6.76 24.91
N TYR A 363 -3.71 7.08 25.08
CA TYR A 363 -4.72 6.21 25.66
C TYR A 363 -5.70 5.73 24.60
N PHE A 364 -6.06 4.45 24.69
CA PHE A 364 -7.12 3.83 23.90
C PHE A 364 -8.18 3.28 24.85
N LEU A 365 -9.40 3.80 24.75
CA LEU A 365 -10.55 3.36 25.52
C LEU A 365 -11.59 2.78 24.58
N VAL A 366 -12.16 1.64 24.94
CA VAL A 366 -13.12 0.92 24.10
C VAL A 366 -14.20 0.27 24.94
N GLY A 367 -15.46 0.44 24.53
CA GLY A 367 -16.57 -0.34 25.06
C GLY A 367 -16.46 -1.80 24.63
N GLU A 368 -16.85 -2.73 25.49
CA GLU A 368 -16.76 -4.18 25.25
C GLU A 368 -17.30 -4.61 23.87
N ASP A 369 -18.42 -4.04 23.44
CA ASP A 369 -19.08 -4.39 22.17
C ASP A 369 -18.38 -3.82 20.92
N ALA A 370 -17.42 -2.90 21.10
CA ALA A 370 -16.60 -2.32 20.03
C ALA A 370 -15.20 -2.94 19.92
N VAL A 371 -14.89 -3.95 20.75
CA VAL A 371 -13.70 -4.78 20.57
C VAL A 371 -13.83 -5.52 19.24
N ARG A 372 -12.78 -5.43 18.41
CA ARG A 372 -12.81 -5.94 17.03
C ARG A 372 -12.51 -7.44 17.00
N GLU A 373 -13.07 -8.13 16.03
CA GLU A 373 -12.60 -9.45 15.61
C GLU A 373 -11.54 -9.28 14.52
N VAL A 374 -10.64 -10.25 14.39
CA VAL A 374 -9.61 -10.27 13.33
C VAL A 374 -10.26 -10.50 11.95
N SER A 375 -9.69 -9.93 10.89
CA SER A 375 -10.25 -10.09 9.54
C SER A 375 -9.94 -11.45 8.94
N SER A 376 -8.84 -12.07 9.37
CA SER A 376 -8.48 -13.44 9.01
C SER A 376 -7.59 -14.09 10.08
N LEU A 377 -7.71 -15.41 10.20
CA LEU A 377 -6.82 -16.26 11.00
C LEU A 377 -6.57 -17.57 10.25
N SER A 378 -5.32 -17.86 9.91
CA SER A 378 -4.97 -19.08 9.17
C SER A 378 -3.65 -19.67 9.62
N GLN A 379 -3.59 -21.00 9.74
CA GLN A 379 -2.34 -21.71 10.01
C GLN A 379 -1.35 -21.59 8.84
N TYR A 380 -0.07 -21.46 9.18
CA TYR A 380 1.04 -21.38 8.24
C TYR A 380 2.24 -22.20 8.76
N CYS A 381 2.94 -22.84 7.83
CA CYS A 381 4.24 -23.45 8.07
C CYS A 381 5.15 -23.04 6.91
N PRO A 382 6.30 -22.40 7.21
CA PRO A 382 7.29 -22.12 6.18
C PRO A 382 7.73 -23.41 5.47
N PRO A 383 7.91 -23.38 4.14
CA PRO A 383 8.56 -24.48 3.42
C PRO A 383 9.99 -24.71 3.94
N GLU A 384 10.34 -25.97 4.22
CA GLU A 384 11.64 -26.34 4.80
C GLU A 384 12.84 -25.96 3.92
N ASP A 385 12.64 -25.87 2.60
CA ASP A 385 13.71 -25.71 1.62
C ASP A 385 13.82 -24.30 1.03
N LEU A 386 12.87 -23.38 1.27
CA LEU A 386 12.89 -22.06 0.63
C LEU A 386 14.09 -21.20 1.08
N LEU A 387 14.43 -21.26 2.37
CA LEU A 387 15.58 -20.52 2.91
C LEU A 387 16.89 -21.28 2.72
N SER A 388 16.85 -22.61 2.68
CA SER A 388 18.04 -23.45 2.59
C SER A 388 17.81 -24.66 1.69
N PRO A 389 17.70 -24.47 0.37
CA PRO A 389 17.41 -25.58 -0.52
C PRO A 389 18.64 -26.48 -0.66
N ALA A 390 18.42 -27.79 -0.83
CA ALA A 390 19.49 -28.76 -1.04
C ALA A 390 20.32 -28.47 -2.32
N SER A 391 19.69 -27.83 -3.31
CA SER A 391 20.30 -27.31 -4.52
C SER A 391 19.74 -25.91 -4.80
N GLY A 392 20.57 -24.95 -5.22
CA GLY A 392 20.04 -23.68 -5.73
C GLY A 392 19.32 -23.84 -7.07
N ALA A 393 18.95 -22.72 -7.69
CA ALA A 393 18.24 -22.69 -8.97
C ALA A 393 18.97 -21.84 -10.00
N ASP A 394 18.81 -22.19 -11.27
CA ASP A 394 19.13 -21.33 -12.41
C ASP A 394 17.90 -20.50 -12.81
N GLU A 395 16.70 -21.06 -12.65
CA GLU A 395 15.40 -20.41 -12.84
C GLU A 395 14.53 -20.53 -11.59
N ILE A 396 14.04 -19.40 -11.10
CA ILE A 396 13.02 -19.31 -10.05
C ILE A 396 11.68 -19.00 -10.73
N ILE A 397 10.65 -19.81 -10.46
CA ILE A 397 9.28 -19.54 -10.88
C ILE A 397 8.46 -19.15 -9.65
N VAL A 398 7.87 -17.95 -9.65
CA VAL A 398 7.02 -17.45 -8.56
C VAL A 398 5.57 -17.42 -9.04
N ALA A 399 4.68 -18.08 -8.30
CA ALA A 399 3.26 -18.15 -8.63
C ALA A 399 2.38 -18.25 -7.37
N PRO A 400 1.12 -17.79 -7.42
CA PRO A 400 0.11 -18.14 -6.42
C PRO A 400 -0.06 -19.65 -6.30
N SER A 401 -0.42 -20.10 -5.09
CA SER A 401 -0.58 -21.52 -4.76
C SER A 401 -1.52 -22.28 -5.72
N VAL A 402 -2.55 -21.60 -6.23
CA VAL A 402 -3.54 -22.15 -7.18
C VAL A 402 -2.95 -22.50 -8.56
N PHE A 403 -1.83 -21.89 -8.96
CA PHE A 403 -1.20 -22.09 -10.28
C PHE A 403 -0.07 -23.13 -10.28
N ILE A 404 0.44 -23.51 -9.10
CA ILE A 404 1.64 -24.35 -8.96
C ILE A 404 1.52 -25.69 -9.70
N THR A 405 0.38 -26.38 -9.57
CA THR A 405 0.19 -27.70 -10.21
C THR A 405 0.26 -27.63 -11.74
N GLU A 406 -0.19 -26.53 -12.32
CA GLU A 406 -0.25 -26.36 -13.77
C GLU A 406 1.09 -25.96 -14.40
N LEU A 407 2.07 -25.61 -13.55
CA LEU A 407 3.44 -25.32 -13.96
C LEU A 407 4.30 -26.57 -14.11
N ILE A 408 3.88 -27.73 -13.60
CA ILE A 408 4.65 -28.98 -13.66
C ILE A 408 5.18 -29.29 -15.07
N PRO A 409 4.38 -29.20 -16.16
CA PRO A 409 4.89 -29.46 -17.51
C PRO A 409 6.01 -28.51 -17.95
N LEU A 410 5.93 -27.23 -17.58
CA LEU A 410 6.96 -26.24 -17.89
C LEU A 410 8.24 -26.50 -17.08
N VAL A 411 8.09 -26.79 -15.78
CA VAL A 411 9.21 -27.11 -14.89
C VAL A 411 9.99 -28.32 -15.40
N GLU A 412 9.30 -29.39 -15.79
CA GLU A 412 9.97 -30.59 -16.33
C GLU A 412 10.63 -30.32 -17.69
N HIS A 413 10.06 -29.43 -18.51
CA HIS A 413 10.69 -29.01 -19.76
C HIS A 413 12.00 -28.25 -19.53
N ARG A 414 12.02 -27.32 -18.58
CA ARG A 414 13.21 -26.56 -18.18
C ARG A 414 14.28 -27.45 -17.57
N ARG A 415 13.89 -28.40 -16.71
CA ARG A 415 14.80 -29.43 -16.17
C ARG A 415 15.39 -30.32 -17.25
N ALA A 416 14.61 -30.70 -18.26
CA ALA A 416 15.10 -31.46 -19.41
C ALA A 416 16.10 -30.67 -20.28
N GLN A 417 16.05 -29.34 -20.24
CA GLN A 417 17.04 -28.44 -20.84
C GLN A 417 18.31 -28.27 -19.97
N GLY A 418 18.35 -28.90 -18.79
CA GLY A 418 19.50 -28.89 -17.88
C GLY A 418 19.47 -27.79 -16.82
N LEU A 419 18.36 -27.06 -16.69
CA LEU A 419 18.21 -26.02 -15.66
C LEU A 419 17.80 -26.61 -14.31
N ARG A 420 18.37 -26.07 -13.23
CA ARG A 420 17.84 -26.23 -11.87
C ARG A 420 16.65 -25.28 -11.71
N VAL A 421 15.49 -25.82 -11.38
CA VAL A 421 14.25 -25.03 -11.28
C VAL A 421 13.66 -25.14 -9.89
N TYR A 422 13.44 -24.00 -9.26
CA TYR A 422 12.70 -23.88 -8.00
C TYR A 422 11.37 -23.17 -8.25
N VAL A 423 10.28 -23.69 -7.67
CA VAL A 423 8.95 -23.07 -7.76
C VAL A 423 8.57 -22.58 -6.38
N ALA A 424 8.46 -21.26 -6.21
CA ALA A 424 8.06 -20.62 -4.98
C ALA A 424 6.59 -20.20 -5.05
N LYS A 425 5.85 -20.46 -3.96
CA LYS A 425 4.53 -19.86 -3.76
C LYS A 425 4.71 -18.40 -3.37
N VAL A 426 4.01 -17.49 -4.04
CA VAL A 426 4.14 -16.06 -3.74
C VAL A 426 3.68 -15.74 -2.31
N GLU A 427 2.73 -16.51 -1.77
CA GLU A 427 2.24 -16.34 -0.40
C GLU A 427 3.35 -16.61 0.65
N ASP A 428 4.23 -17.58 0.40
CA ASP A 428 5.37 -17.87 1.27
C ASP A 428 6.37 -16.70 1.27
N LEU A 429 6.51 -16.02 0.13
CA LEU A 429 7.39 -14.87 -0.01
C LEU A 429 6.86 -13.67 0.79
N TYR A 430 5.57 -13.37 0.71
CA TYR A 430 4.97 -12.31 1.53
C TYR A 430 5.17 -12.59 3.02
N ASN A 431 4.91 -13.83 3.46
CA ASN A 431 5.02 -14.22 4.85
C ASN A 431 6.45 -14.09 5.40
N LEU A 432 7.46 -14.51 4.62
CA LEU A 432 8.84 -14.60 5.09
C LEU A 432 9.68 -13.37 4.79
N PHE A 433 9.39 -12.63 3.72
CA PHE A 433 10.20 -11.48 3.29
C PHE A 433 9.51 -10.14 3.49
N ASN A 434 8.25 -10.12 3.92
CA ASN A 434 7.53 -8.88 4.20
C ASN A 434 6.50 -9.01 5.34
N ASP A 435 6.81 -9.84 6.34
CA ASP A 435 5.98 -10.06 7.54
C ASP A 435 4.52 -10.51 7.26
N GLY A 436 4.23 -11.01 6.07
CA GLY A 436 2.88 -11.41 5.62
C GLY A 436 2.11 -10.32 4.88
N ILE A 437 2.68 -9.13 4.75
CA ILE A 437 2.10 -8.00 4.03
C ILE A 437 2.35 -8.21 2.53
N VAL A 438 1.28 -8.12 1.73
CA VAL A 438 1.37 -8.25 0.27
C VAL A 438 2.11 -7.04 -0.30
N HIS A 439 3.29 -7.26 -0.88
CA HIS A 439 4.11 -6.21 -1.49
C HIS A 439 5.07 -6.78 -2.53
N PRO A 440 5.35 -6.08 -3.64
CA PRO A 440 6.34 -6.54 -4.62
C PRO A 440 7.76 -6.70 -4.04
N GLU A 441 8.14 -5.89 -3.04
CA GLU A 441 9.46 -6.00 -2.41
C GLU A 441 9.71 -7.38 -1.78
N ALA A 442 8.68 -8.08 -1.31
CA ALA A 442 8.84 -9.44 -0.78
C ALA A 442 9.47 -10.40 -1.80
N ILE A 443 9.11 -10.24 -3.07
CA ILE A 443 9.60 -11.07 -4.18
C ILE A 443 11.04 -10.68 -4.50
N ARG A 444 11.33 -9.37 -4.58
CA ARG A 444 12.69 -8.87 -4.85
C ARG A 444 13.66 -9.25 -3.72
N SER A 445 13.25 -9.07 -2.46
CA SER A 445 13.98 -9.51 -1.28
C SER A 445 14.28 -11.01 -1.28
N PHE A 446 13.32 -11.85 -1.70
CA PHE A 446 13.54 -13.28 -1.88
C PHE A 446 14.56 -13.59 -2.98
N VAL A 447 14.46 -12.94 -4.15
CA VAL A 447 15.37 -13.15 -5.27
C VAL A 447 16.80 -12.74 -4.89
N ALA A 448 16.95 -11.59 -4.22
CA ALA A 448 18.22 -11.13 -3.66
C ALA A 448 18.80 -12.15 -2.67
N TYR A 449 17.96 -12.65 -1.75
CA TYR A 449 18.36 -13.68 -0.79
C TYR A 449 18.84 -14.95 -1.49
N ALA A 450 18.07 -15.46 -2.45
CA ALA A 450 18.40 -16.66 -3.21
C ALA A 450 19.72 -16.49 -3.98
N TRP A 451 19.91 -15.35 -4.64
CA TRP A 451 21.13 -15.03 -5.39
C TRP A 451 22.38 -15.01 -4.50
N GLN A 452 22.26 -14.47 -3.29
CA GLN A 452 23.38 -14.35 -2.35
C GLN A 452 23.67 -15.64 -1.56
N ASN A 453 22.64 -16.43 -1.24
CA ASN A 453 22.75 -17.48 -0.21
C ASN A 453 22.52 -18.91 -0.72
N TRP A 454 21.85 -19.11 -1.86
CA TRP A 454 21.59 -20.47 -2.34
C TRP A 454 22.84 -21.14 -2.92
N PRO A 455 22.97 -22.48 -2.82
CA PRO A 455 24.15 -23.18 -3.30
C PRO A 455 24.22 -23.28 -4.83
N GLY A 456 25.44 -23.25 -5.36
CA GLY A 456 25.72 -23.31 -6.81
C GLY A 456 25.82 -21.92 -7.44
N PRO A 457 25.75 -21.80 -8.78
CA PRO A 457 25.69 -20.48 -9.40
C PRO A 457 24.39 -19.76 -8.99
N PRO A 458 24.41 -18.43 -8.88
CA PRO A 458 23.20 -17.65 -8.61
C PRO A 458 22.13 -17.84 -9.70
N PRO A 459 20.84 -17.65 -9.37
CA PRO A 459 19.76 -17.67 -10.36
C PRO A 459 20.01 -16.67 -11.48
N SER A 460 19.69 -17.06 -12.71
CA SER A 460 19.79 -16.20 -13.90
C SER A 460 18.42 -15.77 -14.43
N PHE A 461 17.36 -16.49 -14.07
CA PHE A 461 16.00 -16.25 -14.57
C PHE A 461 14.98 -16.21 -13.43
N LEU A 462 14.06 -15.25 -13.51
CA LEU A 462 12.86 -15.16 -12.69
C LEU A 462 11.64 -15.17 -13.62
N LEU A 463 10.73 -16.14 -13.42
CA LEU A 463 9.45 -16.18 -14.10
C LEU A 463 8.32 -15.91 -13.10
N LEU A 464 7.64 -14.78 -13.27
CA LEU A 464 6.43 -14.43 -12.53
C LEU A 464 5.22 -15.03 -13.24
N VAL A 465 4.34 -15.73 -12.52
CA VAL A 465 3.15 -16.36 -13.09
C VAL A 465 1.92 -15.85 -12.35
N GLY A 466 1.21 -14.94 -12.99
CA GLY A 466 0.08 -14.24 -12.40
C GLY A 466 0.01 -12.80 -12.86
N ASP A 467 -1.20 -12.35 -13.16
CA ASP A 467 -1.45 -10.97 -13.55
C ASP A 467 -1.46 -10.00 -12.36
N GLY A 468 -1.26 -8.71 -12.66
CA GLY A 468 -1.31 -7.61 -11.71
C GLY A 468 -2.32 -6.54 -12.15
N HIS A 469 -2.63 -5.58 -11.27
CA HIS A 469 -3.53 -4.49 -11.61
C HIS A 469 -3.10 -3.19 -10.91
N PHE A 470 -3.32 -2.04 -11.55
CA PHE A 470 -3.00 -0.71 -10.98
C PHE A 470 -3.93 -0.33 -9.81
N ASN A 471 -5.10 -0.95 -9.74
CA ASN A 471 -6.11 -0.74 -8.71
C ASN A 471 -6.27 -1.99 -7.82
N PRO A 472 -5.25 -2.35 -7.01
CA PRO A 472 -5.29 -3.57 -6.20
C PRO A 472 -6.33 -3.52 -5.07
N LYS A 473 -6.78 -2.32 -4.70
CA LYS A 473 -7.79 -2.09 -3.65
C LYS A 473 -9.21 -1.90 -4.17
N GLY A 474 -9.42 -1.98 -5.48
CA GLY A 474 -10.76 -1.93 -6.07
C GLY A 474 -11.48 -0.59 -5.93
N TYR A 475 -10.74 0.53 -5.93
CA TYR A 475 -11.32 1.85 -5.80
C TYR A 475 -12.16 2.24 -7.02
N ASN A 476 -13.38 2.75 -6.77
CA ASN A 476 -14.33 3.25 -7.76
C ASN A 476 -14.62 2.28 -8.95
N PRO A 477 -15.20 1.09 -8.68
CA PRO A 477 -15.47 0.09 -9.71
C PRO A 477 -16.49 0.55 -10.77
N ASP A 478 -17.36 1.51 -10.45
CA ASP A 478 -18.30 2.10 -11.43
C ASP A 478 -17.58 2.79 -12.60
N VAL A 479 -16.38 3.34 -12.36
CA VAL A 479 -15.56 4.03 -13.37
C VAL A 479 -14.49 3.10 -13.96
N TYR A 480 -13.84 2.31 -13.12
CA TYR A 480 -12.67 1.50 -13.52
C TYR A 480 -12.97 0.02 -13.75
N GLY A 481 -14.23 -0.39 -13.59
CA GLY A 481 -14.66 -1.79 -13.61
C GLY A 481 -14.37 -2.52 -12.30
N GLU A 482 -14.98 -3.69 -12.14
CA GLU A 482 -14.64 -4.61 -11.05
C GLU A 482 -13.15 -4.95 -11.13
N PRO A 483 -12.39 -4.79 -10.03
CA PRO A 483 -10.97 -5.10 -10.05
C PRO A 483 -10.77 -6.59 -10.34
N PRO A 484 -9.97 -6.95 -11.36
CA PRO A 484 -9.58 -8.34 -11.53
C PRO A 484 -8.75 -8.80 -10.32
N PRO A 485 -8.68 -10.11 -10.03
CA PRO A 485 -7.78 -10.62 -9.01
C PRO A 485 -6.34 -10.19 -9.26
N VAL A 486 -5.71 -9.57 -8.25
CA VAL A 486 -4.27 -9.29 -8.28
C VAL A 486 -3.54 -10.52 -7.77
N TRP A 487 -2.99 -11.31 -8.69
CA TRP A 487 -2.25 -12.53 -8.37
C TRP A 487 -0.83 -12.24 -7.92
N ILE A 488 -0.16 -11.30 -8.58
CA ILE A 488 1.14 -10.77 -8.20
C ILE A 488 1.09 -9.26 -8.42
N PRO A 489 1.21 -8.42 -7.37
CA PRO A 489 1.14 -6.97 -7.51
C PRO A 489 2.26 -6.52 -8.45
N PRO A 490 1.99 -5.62 -9.41
CA PRO A 490 3.04 -5.10 -10.26
C PRO A 490 3.99 -4.21 -9.44
N TYR A 491 5.26 -4.14 -9.83
CA TYR A 491 6.20 -3.20 -9.23
C TYR A 491 5.94 -1.80 -9.80
N LEU A 492 5.14 -0.98 -9.10
CA LEU A 492 4.75 0.34 -9.59
C LEU A 492 5.80 1.40 -9.23
N GLN A 493 6.45 1.98 -10.24
CA GLN A 493 7.45 3.02 -10.09
C GLN A 493 7.11 4.23 -10.97
N PHE A 494 7.39 5.43 -10.46
CA PHE A 494 7.36 6.63 -11.28
C PHE A 494 8.51 6.63 -12.30
N ALA A 495 8.20 6.55 -13.59
CA ALA A 495 9.20 6.59 -14.65
C ALA A 495 9.65 8.04 -14.94
N ASP A 496 8.70 8.90 -15.34
CA ASP A 496 8.94 10.30 -15.66
C ASP A 496 7.62 11.11 -15.69
N PRO A 497 7.68 12.46 -15.76
CA PRO A 497 6.46 13.30 -15.75
C PRO A 497 5.51 13.11 -16.94
N TRP A 498 5.96 12.46 -18.01
CA TRP A 498 5.17 12.16 -19.21
C TRP A 498 4.42 10.84 -19.09
N GLN A 499 5.12 9.79 -18.64
CA GLN A 499 4.55 8.45 -18.47
C GLN A 499 3.80 8.30 -17.15
N GLY A 500 4.34 8.86 -16.07
CA GLY A 500 3.82 8.69 -14.72
C GLY A 500 4.33 7.41 -14.06
N GLU A 501 3.52 6.90 -13.14
CA GLU A 501 3.67 5.58 -12.55
C GLU A 501 3.41 4.48 -13.58
N VAL A 502 4.35 3.54 -13.69
CA VAL A 502 4.31 2.40 -14.61
C VAL A 502 4.73 1.12 -13.89
N PRO A 503 4.28 -0.06 -14.35
CA PRO A 503 4.80 -1.34 -13.86
C PRO A 503 6.23 -1.59 -14.41
N VAL A 504 7.16 -1.94 -13.52
CA VAL A 504 8.59 -2.15 -13.83
C VAL A 504 9.06 -3.50 -13.27
N ASP A 505 8.69 -4.59 -13.94
CA ASP A 505 9.06 -5.95 -13.51
C ASP A 505 10.58 -6.18 -13.45
N SER A 506 11.39 -5.41 -14.18
CA SER A 506 12.86 -5.53 -14.09
C SER A 506 13.39 -5.28 -12.68
N LEU A 507 12.68 -4.52 -11.84
CA LEU A 507 13.08 -4.26 -10.45
C LEU A 507 13.09 -5.52 -9.59
N TYR A 508 12.31 -6.56 -9.92
CA TYR A 508 12.40 -7.84 -9.19
C TYR A 508 13.77 -8.53 -9.38
N GLY A 509 14.46 -8.22 -10.47
CA GLY A 509 15.77 -8.79 -10.81
C GLY A 509 16.95 -7.86 -10.53
N ASP A 510 16.70 -6.61 -10.12
CA ASP A 510 17.71 -5.62 -9.74
C ASP A 510 18.02 -5.77 -8.24
N ILE A 511 19.10 -6.48 -7.94
CA ILE A 511 19.42 -6.95 -6.59
C ILE A 511 20.18 -5.88 -5.81
N ASP A 512 21.02 -5.09 -6.48
CA ASP A 512 21.86 -4.08 -5.83
C ASP A 512 21.34 -2.64 -6.00
N SER A 513 20.18 -2.46 -6.65
CA SER A 513 19.49 -1.18 -6.86
C SER A 513 20.27 -0.21 -7.76
N ASP A 514 21.12 -0.71 -8.67
CA ASP A 514 21.89 0.13 -9.59
C ASP A 514 21.12 0.49 -10.88
N GLY A 515 19.92 -0.05 -11.06
CA GLY A 515 19.06 0.13 -12.23
C GLY A 515 19.26 -0.92 -13.33
N PHE A 516 20.15 -1.91 -13.15
CA PHE A 516 20.39 -3.00 -14.07
C PHE A 516 20.07 -4.34 -13.39
N PRO A 517 19.16 -5.16 -13.95
CA PRO A 517 18.82 -6.43 -13.32
C PRO A 517 19.93 -7.49 -13.48
N GLU A 518 20.38 -8.07 -12.36
CA GLU A 518 21.23 -9.28 -12.31
C GLU A 518 20.48 -10.54 -12.79
N VAL A 519 19.16 -10.56 -12.60
CA VAL A 519 18.29 -11.70 -12.93
C VAL A 519 17.32 -11.28 -14.03
N ALA A 520 17.30 -12.03 -15.14
CA ALA A 520 16.37 -11.77 -16.23
C ALA A 520 14.94 -12.10 -15.81
N VAL A 521 14.06 -11.10 -15.81
CA VAL A 521 12.65 -11.24 -15.38
C VAL A 521 11.73 -11.41 -16.59
N GLY A 522 10.87 -12.43 -16.53
CA GLY A 522 9.73 -12.60 -17.41
C GLY A 522 8.44 -12.76 -16.62
N ARG A 523 7.30 -12.42 -17.24
CA ARG A 523 5.97 -12.63 -16.65
C ARG A 523 5.05 -13.38 -17.60
N LEU A 524 4.29 -14.33 -17.07
CA LEU A 524 3.08 -14.89 -17.68
C LEU A 524 1.86 -14.21 -17.01
N PRO A 525 1.31 -13.13 -17.60
CA PRO A 525 0.16 -12.43 -17.04
C PRO A 525 -1.11 -13.25 -17.34
N VAL A 526 -1.47 -14.11 -16.38
CA VAL A 526 -2.64 -14.99 -16.47
C VAL A 526 -3.56 -14.72 -15.29
N THR A 527 -4.85 -14.73 -15.56
CA THR A 527 -5.90 -14.47 -14.56
C THR A 527 -6.61 -15.74 -14.09
N SER A 528 -6.35 -16.88 -14.76
CA SER A 528 -7.00 -18.17 -14.46
C SER A 528 -6.09 -19.38 -14.75
N VAL A 529 -6.48 -20.53 -14.19
CA VAL A 529 -5.85 -21.83 -14.45
C VAL A 529 -5.92 -22.22 -15.93
N GLU A 530 -7.03 -21.93 -16.59
CA GLU A 530 -7.25 -22.22 -18.01
C GLU A 530 -6.32 -21.39 -18.91
N GLU A 531 -6.15 -20.09 -18.61
CA GLU A 531 -5.19 -19.24 -19.33
C GLU A 531 -3.76 -19.73 -19.16
N LEU A 532 -3.37 -20.11 -17.94
CA LEU A 532 -2.06 -20.68 -17.66
C LEU A 532 -1.79 -21.94 -18.48
N LYS A 533 -2.74 -22.89 -18.51
CA LYS A 533 -2.66 -24.09 -19.36
C LYS A 533 -2.42 -23.73 -20.82
N GLY A 534 -3.17 -22.76 -21.33
CA GLY A 534 -3.04 -22.29 -22.71
C GLY A 534 -1.66 -21.70 -23.01
N VAL A 535 -1.13 -20.86 -22.11
CA VAL A 535 0.19 -20.25 -22.26
C VAL A 535 1.31 -21.29 -22.17
N VAL A 536 1.29 -22.18 -21.17
CA VAL A 536 2.26 -23.26 -21.02
C VAL A 536 2.25 -24.17 -22.25
N ALA A 537 1.08 -24.58 -22.74
CA ALA A 537 0.97 -25.41 -23.93
C ALA A 537 1.58 -24.72 -25.18
N LYS A 538 1.39 -23.41 -25.35
CA LYS A 538 2.02 -22.64 -26.44
C LYS A 538 3.55 -22.65 -26.34
N ILE A 539 4.10 -22.41 -25.14
CA ILE A 539 5.56 -22.41 -24.89
C ILE A 539 6.15 -23.78 -25.24
N LEU A 540 5.60 -24.85 -24.67
CA LEU A 540 6.07 -26.21 -24.93
C LEU A 540 5.96 -26.59 -26.41
N THR A 541 4.88 -26.18 -27.07
CA THR A 541 4.69 -26.42 -28.51
C THR A 541 5.73 -25.68 -29.35
N TYR A 542 6.07 -24.44 -29.00
CA TYR A 542 7.06 -23.66 -29.72
C TYR A 542 8.46 -24.26 -29.58
N GLU A 543 8.87 -24.58 -28.36
CA GLU A 543 10.22 -25.05 -28.04
C GLU A 543 10.49 -26.50 -28.47
N SER A 544 9.45 -27.34 -28.58
CA SER A 544 9.59 -28.73 -29.06
C SER A 544 9.54 -28.88 -30.58
N ARG A 545 9.18 -27.83 -31.31
CA ARG A 545 9.03 -27.88 -32.78
C ARG A 545 10.37 -27.76 -33.50
N HIS A 546 10.51 -28.55 -34.56
CA HIS A 546 11.57 -28.34 -35.54
C HIS A 546 11.34 -27.02 -36.29
N PRO A 547 12.40 -26.34 -36.77
CA PRO A 547 12.31 -25.11 -37.55
C PRO A 547 11.27 -25.20 -38.68
N ALA A 548 10.17 -24.48 -38.55
CA ALA A 548 9.11 -24.40 -39.55
C ALA A 548 9.31 -23.17 -40.45
N GLU A 549 8.68 -23.16 -41.62
CA GLU A 549 8.85 -22.07 -42.59
C GLU A 549 8.45 -20.70 -42.00
N TRP A 550 7.34 -20.65 -41.27
CA TRP A 550 6.87 -19.43 -40.61
C TRP A 550 7.86 -18.90 -39.56
N GLN A 551 8.74 -19.74 -39.00
CA GLN A 551 9.77 -19.29 -38.05
C GLN A 551 10.92 -18.52 -38.72
N ARG A 552 10.95 -18.50 -40.06
CA ARG A 552 11.89 -17.69 -40.83
C ARG A 552 11.30 -16.35 -41.25
N ARG A 553 10.06 -16.03 -40.89
CA ARG A 553 9.37 -14.81 -41.30
C ARG A 553 9.42 -13.77 -40.18
N ILE A 554 9.77 -12.54 -40.52
CA ILE A 554 9.79 -11.37 -39.63
C ILE A 554 8.84 -10.32 -40.20
N LEU A 555 7.95 -9.81 -39.37
CA LEU A 555 7.00 -8.75 -39.71
C LEU A 555 7.47 -7.43 -39.09
N LEU A 556 7.79 -6.46 -39.94
CA LEU A 556 8.18 -5.11 -39.55
C LEU A 556 6.96 -4.19 -39.67
N ALA A 557 6.50 -3.66 -38.54
CA ALA A 557 5.44 -2.67 -38.49
C ALA A 557 6.01 -1.34 -38.01
N ALA A 558 5.49 -0.23 -38.55
CA ALA A 558 5.92 1.10 -38.17
C ALA A 558 4.74 2.07 -38.17
N ASP A 559 4.75 2.99 -37.22
CA ASP A 559 3.85 4.15 -37.24
C ASP A 559 4.17 5.07 -38.42
N ASN A 560 3.33 6.08 -38.64
CA ASN A 560 3.46 6.97 -39.78
C ASN A 560 4.49 8.09 -39.58
N VAL A 561 4.91 8.66 -40.72
CA VAL A 561 5.82 9.80 -40.80
C VAL A 561 5.30 10.83 -41.80
N PRO A 562 5.53 12.14 -41.57
CA PRO A 562 6.34 12.72 -40.49
C PRO A 562 5.61 12.74 -39.13
N ASP A 563 6.29 12.36 -38.05
CA ASP A 563 5.79 12.50 -36.68
C ASP A 563 6.78 13.33 -35.83
N SER A 564 6.26 14.08 -34.86
CA SER A 564 7.07 14.86 -33.92
C SER A 564 7.92 14.01 -32.97
N ALA A 565 7.54 12.76 -32.73
CA ALA A 565 8.22 11.81 -31.87
C ALA A 565 9.38 11.08 -32.57
N GLY A 566 9.40 11.02 -33.91
CA GLY A 566 10.52 10.41 -34.64
C GLY A 566 10.20 9.95 -36.07
N ASP A 567 11.23 9.39 -36.73
CA ASP A 567 11.13 8.73 -38.04
C ASP A 567 11.01 7.20 -37.85
N PHE A 568 9.81 6.74 -37.50
CA PHE A 568 9.53 5.32 -37.22
C PHE A 568 9.78 4.43 -38.44
N LEU A 569 9.42 4.91 -39.63
CA LEU A 569 9.70 4.22 -40.89
C LEU A 569 11.20 4.04 -41.11
N GLY A 570 11.99 5.10 -40.91
CA GLY A 570 13.44 5.05 -41.00
C GLY A 570 14.08 4.07 -40.00
N ILE A 571 13.53 3.99 -38.79
CA ILE A 571 13.96 3.01 -37.76
C ILE A 571 13.65 1.58 -38.23
N ALA A 572 12.43 1.31 -38.70
CA ALA A 572 12.03 -0.01 -39.20
C ALA A 572 12.89 -0.45 -40.39
N GLU A 573 13.17 0.45 -41.33
CA GLU A 573 14.04 0.18 -42.48
C GLU A 573 15.51 -0.05 -42.07
N SER A 574 15.96 0.62 -41.00
CA SER A 574 17.28 0.36 -40.41
C SER A 574 17.36 -1.03 -39.79
N LEU A 575 16.30 -1.47 -39.12
CA LEU A 575 16.20 -2.82 -38.59
C LEU A 575 16.13 -3.87 -39.72
N ALA A 576 15.36 -3.61 -40.78
CA ALA A 576 15.24 -4.49 -41.94
C ALA A 576 16.61 -4.84 -42.55
N ARG A 577 17.53 -3.86 -42.62
CA ARG A 577 18.90 -4.05 -43.14
C ARG A 577 19.80 -4.91 -42.24
N GLN A 578 19.44 -5.08 -40.98
CA GLN A 578 20.19 -5.91 -40.02
C GLN A 578 19.66 -7.34 -39.94
N VAL A 579 18.49 -7.61 -40.52
CA VAL A 579 17.91 -8.95 -40.55
C VAL A 579 18.80 -9.89 -41.37
N PRO A 580 19.16 -11.08 -40.84
CA PRO A 580 19.93 -12.07 -41.58
C PRO A 580 19.24 -12.47 -42.89
N THR A 581 20.00 -12.66 -43.96
CA THR A 581 19.48 -13.03 -45.29
C THR A 581 18.79 -14.39 -45.33
N THR A 582 18.88 -15.19 -44.27
CA THR A 582 18.16 -16.45 -44.08
C THR A 582 16.71 -16.26 -43.63
N MET A 583 16.34 -15.04 -43.23
CA MET A 583 14.97 -14.67 -42.85
C MET A 583 14.27 -13.98 -44.02
N VAL A 584 12.94 -14.06 -44.03
CA VAL A 584 12.05 -13.36 -44.95
C VAL A 584 11.41 -12.23 -44.19
N THR A 585 11.57 -11.00 -44.66
CA THR A 585 10.95 -9.81 -44.05
C THR A 585 9.70 -9.42 -44.82
N GLU A 586 8.61 -9.17 -44.10
CA GLU A 586 7.40 -8.54 -44.59
C GLU A 586 7.17 -7.24 -43.81
N SER A 587 6.59 -6.23 -44.46
CA SER A 587 6.41 -4.91 -43.86
C SER A 587 4.96 -4.46 -43.93
N VAL A 588 4.48 -3.86 -42.84
CA VAL A 588 3.17 -3.20 -42.75
C VAL A 588 3.38 -1.83 -42.11
N TYR A 589 3.56 -0.79 -42.92
CA TYR A 589 3.78 0.58 -42.46
C TYR A 589 2.51 1.40 -42.61
N ILE A 590 2.09 2.13 -41.57
CA ILE A 590 0.84 2.92 -41.62
C ILE A 590 0.83 3.91 -42.79
N ASN A 591 1.99 4.46 -43.17
CA ASN A 591 2.15 5.33 -44.34
C ASN A 591 1.59 4.73 -45.64
N ASP A 592 1.77 3.42 -45.86
CA ASP A 592 1.35 2.74 -47.09
C ASP A 592 -0.17 2.58 -47.20
N TYR A 593 -0.88 2.72 -46.08
CA TYR A 593 -2.31 2.45 -45.98
C TYR A 593 -3.16 3.70 -45.70
N CYS A 594 -2.66 4.62 -44.86
CA CYS A 594 -3.43 5.75 -44.35
C CYS A 594 -2.73 7.10 -44.49
N GLY A 595 -1.47 7.13 -44.94
CA GLY A 595 -0.71 8.37 -45.13
C GLY A 595 -0.24 9.02 -43.82
N PRO A 596 0.03 10.34 -43.82
CA PRO A 596 0.67 11.03 -42.71
C PRO A 596 -0.25 11.16 -41.47
N PRO A 597 0.33 11.42 -40.28
CA PRO A 597 -0.46 11.52 -39.05
C PRO A 597 -1.48 12.65 -39.09
N GLN A 598 -2.65 12.37 -38.51
CA GLN A 598 -3.76 13.30 -38.39
C GLN A 598 -3.97 13.67 -36.92
N ASN A 599 -4.44 14.90 -36.67
CA ASN A 599 -4.81 15.35 -35.33
C ASN A 599 -6.30 15.73 -35.30
N PRO A 600 -7.16 15.02 -34.54
CA PRO A 600 -6.84 13.90 -33.65
C PRO A 600 -6.48 12.61 -34.40
N PRO A 601 -5.71 11.69 -33.77
CA PRO A 601 -5.35 10.40 -34.37
C PRO A 601 -6.59 9.66 -34.87
N GLN A 602 -6.53 9.17 -36.11
CA GLN A 602 -7.59 8.37 -36.71
C GLN A 602 -7.16 6.91 -36.79
N PRO A 603 -8.04 5.94 -36.47
CA PRO A 603 -7.76 4.54 -36.72
C PRO A 603 -7.38 4.31 -38.19
N CYS A 604 -6.50 3.34 -38.44
CA CYS A 604 -6.14 2.90 -39.79
C CYS A 604 -6.59 1.44 -40.01
N PRO A 605 -7.90 1.17 -40.27
CA PRO A 605 -8.41 -0.20 -40.37
C PRO A 605 -7.73 -1.04 -41.46
N SER A 606 -7.26 -0.41 -42.54
CA SER A 606 -6.54 -1.08 -43.62
C SER A 606 -5.16 -1.59 -43.17
N ALA A 607 -4.39 -0.79 -42.42
CA ALA A 607 -3.14 -1.26 -41.82
C ALA A 607 -3.40 -2.32 -40.75
N THR A 608 -4.42 -2.16 -39.91
CA THR A 608 -4.82 -3.17 -38.91
C THR A 608 -5.16 -4.50 -39.59
N LEU A 609 -5.92 -4.48 -40.68
CA LEU A 609 -6.26 -5.68 -41.44
C LEU A 609 -5.02 -6.32 -42.07
N ALA A 610 -4.13 -5.53 -42.67
CA ALA A 610 -2.89 -6.04 -43.24
C ALA A 610 -2.00 -6.70 -42.17
N LEU A 611 -1.77 -6.01 -41.05
CA LEU A 611 -0.96 -6.49 -39.93
C LEU A 611 -1.50 -7.82 -39.38
N THR A 612 -2.80 -7.88 -39.12
CA THR A 612 -3.44 -9.09 -38.56
C THR A 612 -3.50 -10.24 -39.56
N THR A 613 -3.67 -9.95 -40.86
CA THR A 613 -3.61 -10.95 -41.92
C THR A 613 -2.21 -11.55 -42.03
N THR A 614 -1.18 -10.72 -42.17
CA THR A 614 0.22 -11.17 -42.27
C THR A 614 0.65 -11.94 -41.03
N TRP A 615 0.30 -11.47 -39.83
CA TRP A 615 0.57 -12.20 -38.59
C TRP A 615 -0.09 -13.60 -38.58
N SER A 616 -1.34 -13.69 -39.07
CA SER A 616 -2.11 -14.94 -39.12
C SER A 616 -1.57 -15.95 -40.14
N GLU A 617 -0.86 -15.48 -41.17
CA GLU A 617 -0.16 -16.34 -42.14
C GLU A 617 1.12 -16.98 -41.56
N GLY A 618 1.55 -16.53 -40.38
CA GLY A 618 2.62 -17.11 -39.58
C GLY A 618 3.91 -16.31 -39.66
N THR A 619 4.36 -15.79 -38.52
CA THR A 619 5.59 -15.01 -38.36
C THR A 619 6.21 -15.36 -37.00
N SER A 620 7.55 -15.46 -36.90
CA SER A 620 8.23 -15.71 -35.61
C SER A 620 8.53 -14.45 -34.82
N LEU A 621 8.70 -13.32 -35.49
CA LEU A 621 9.01 -12.04 -34.86
C LEU A 621 8.19 -10.93 -35.51
N LEU A 622 7.42 -10.21 -34.70
CA LEU A 622 6.85 -8.93 -35.07
C LEU A 622 7.59 -7.84 -34.30
N THR A 623 8.03 -6.80 -35.01
CA THR A 623 8.56 -5.59 -34.39
C THR A 623 7.67 -4.43 -34.78
N TYR A 624 7.26 -3.64 -33.79
CA TYR A 624 6.53 -2.39 -34.01
C TYR A 624 7.41 -1.25 -33.49
N VAL A 625 7.60 -0.23 -34.32
CA VAL A 625 8.35 0.98 -33.95
C VAL A 625 7.54 2.24 -34.18
#